data_AF-A0A514JZ71-F1
#
_entry.id   AF-A0A514JZ71-F1
#
_cell.length_a   1.000
_cell.length_b   1.000
_cell.length_c   1.000
_cell.angle_alpha   90.00
_cell.angle_beta   90.00
_cell.angle_gamma   90.00
#
_symmetry.space_group_name_H-M   'P 1'
#
loop_
_entity.id
_entity.type
_entity.pdbx_description
1 polymer ?
#
loop_
_entity_poly.entity_id
_entity_poly.type
_entity_poly.pdbx_seq_one_letter_code
_entity_poly.pdbx_strand_id
1 'polypeptide(L)'
;MPGVVQYDCSPKPGISWRLRTEEHDPFRVDTDTLRLSDRGIELPVFSTSAVSGWSNGTSFGDPTAALSRVVAHWFNLPRWHGSAHLSSHTSEGAPQCVPAGRSVYQVDGWRITLDVRPDHKSVLSNARQVDVYVMTHVMEIRRLNGTAFTAAEVKPVLGALHVGLSFALGRWVAPALPVGQDDQGEGVWGEWGPMLCDPARSVSSGWWYPEDQVALGDLLACLLPAFRDRRREQSLRLQMQYAITALADRGFVEQRIMIGAAGLEHLMWQNLKLTGRLTETEYNNTRVWPAHRKLRTVLVDAGISLKVKAESLPAAAAFAAEQQASGNQPVDGADIVTRVRNRLVHPKEEQEPVYRIKGLVTDTWLLTRHYLALLILHSMGYRSSYRDLSRTNGWVGETKPAPWATGQRQ
;
A
#
# COMPACT_ATOMS: atom_id res chain seq x y z
N MET A 1 26.32 -20.16 22.38
CA MET A 1 26.29 -21.26 21.39
C MET A 1 26.40 -20.66 19.99
N PRO A 2 27.12 -21.29 19.05
CA PRO A 2 27.11 -20.84 17.67
C PRO A 2 25.72 -21.03 17.06
N GLY A 3 25.26 -20.04 16.31
CA GLY A 3 23.94 -20.05 15.68
C GLY A 3 23.86 -19.00 14.58
N VAL A 4 22.71 -18.95 13.91
CA VAL A 4 22.42 -17.97 12.87
C VAL A 4 21.06 -17.35 13.18
N VAL A 5 21.00 -16.03 13.10
CA VAL A 5 19.74 -15.28 12.96
C VAL A 5 19.70 -14.74 11.54
N GLN A 6 18.60 -14.96 10.84
CA GLN A 6 18.44 -14.54 9.45
C GLN A 6 17.05 -14.00 9.17
N TYR A 7 16.96 -13.16 8.14
CA TYR A 7 15.69 -12.70 7.61
C TYR A 7 15.23 -13.64 6.50
N ASP A 8 14.28 -14.51 6.82
CA ASP A 8 13.71 -15.44 5.86
C ASP A 8 12.78 -14.70 4.90
N CYS A 9 12.85 -15.09 3.62
CA CYS A 9 12.04 -14.53 2.54
C CYS A 9 11.12 -15.59 1.92
N SER A 10 10.96 -16.74 2.58
CA SER A 10 10.11 -17.86 2.16
C SER A 10 9.78 -18.74 3.38
N PRO A 11 8.52 -19.18 3.57
CA PRO A 11 7.33 -18.87 2.76
C PRO A 11 6.75 -17.48 3.03
N LYS A 12 7.26 -16.74 4.04
CA LYS A 12 6.87 -15.37 4.38
C LYS A 12 8.07 -14.58 4.95
N PRO A 13 8.10 -13.24 4.84
CA PRO A 13 9.11 -12.41 5.47
C PRO A 13 9.06 -12.57 6.99
N GLY A 14 10.19 -12.86 7.60
CA GLY A 14 10.27 -13.04 9.04
C GLY A 14 11.69 -13.23 9.52
N ILE A 15 11.86 -13.21 10.83
CA ILE A 15 13.15 -13.46 11.45
C ILE A 15 13.12 -14.88 12.00
N SER A 16 14.07 -15.71 11.57
CA SER A 16 14.31 -17.02 12.14
C SER A 16 15.65 -17.10 12.82
N TRP A 17 15.75 -18.04 13.75
CA TRP A 17 16.99 -18.37 14.43
C TRP A 17 17.20 -19.88 14.39
N ARG A 18 18.46 -20.28 14.32
CA ARG A 18 18.88 -21.68 14.42
C ARG A 18 20.20 -21.80 15.15
N LEU A 19 20.26 -22.69 16.12
CA LEU A 19 21.48 -23.06 16.82
C LEU A 19 22.19 -24.20 16.08
N ARG A 20 23.52 -24.18 16.05
CA ARG A 20 24.33 -25.30 15.58
C ARG A 20 24.62 -26.19 16.79
N THR A 21 23.85 -27.26 17.00
CA THR A 21 24.11 -28.25 18.06
C THR A 21 23.82 -29.66 17.51
N GLU A 22 24.65 -30.63 17.92
CA GLU A 22 24.46 -32.06 17.66
C GLU A 22 23.98 -32.83 18.91
N GLU A 23 24.02 -32.26 20.13
CA GLU A 23 23.91 -33.06 21.36
C GLU A 23 23.17 -32.43 22.55
N HIS A 24 22.39 -31.36 22.39
CA HIS A 24 21.55 -30.88 23.50
C HIS A 24 20.15 -30.49 23.04
N ASP A 25 19.18 -30.71 23.93
CA ASP A 25 17.81 -30.20 23.88
C ASP A 25 17.72 -28.95 24.78
N PRO A 26 18.15 -27.75 24.31
CA PRO A 26 18.37 -26.64 25.22
C PRO A 26 17.10 -25.91 25.68
N PHE A 27 15.90 -26.19 25.15
CA PHE A 27 14.73 -25.36 25.44
C PHE A 27 13.39 -26.12 25.47
N ARG A 28 12.75 -26.15 26.64
CA ARG A 28 11.32 -26.41 26.84
C ARG A 28 10.68 -25.21 27.55
N VAL A 29 10.66 -24.06 26.88
CA VAL A 29 9.87 -22.88 27.28
C VAL A 29 9.32 -22.22 26.00
N ASP A 30 8.07 -21.75 26.03
CA ASP A 30 7.39 -21.18 24.86
C ASP A 30 7.97 -19.82 24.39
N THR A 31 8.72 -19.12 25.25
CA THR A 31 9.33 -17.81 24.96
C THR A 31 10.68 -17.65 25.68
N ASP A 32 11.72 -17.26 24.94
CA ASP A 32 13.07 -16.99 25.44
C ASP A 32 13.66 -15.72 24.78
N THR A 33 14.85 -15.30 25.23
CA THR A 33 15.61 -14.19 24.62
C THR A 33 16.97 -14.67 24.14
N LEU A 34 17.31 -14.42 22.87
CA LEU A 34 18.67 -14.61 22.35
C LEU A 34 19.45 -13.32 22.47
N ARG A 35 20.67 -13.39 23.01
CA ARG A 35 21.64 -12.30 22.99
C ARG A 35 22.64 -12.52 21.86
N LEU A 36 22.64 -11.63 20.87
CA LEU A 36 23.58 -11.64 19.75
C LEU A 36 24.88 -10.99 20.20
N SER A 37 25.89 -11.81 20.51
CA SER A 37 27.15 -11.37 21.12
C SER A 37 27.96 -10.41 20.26
N ASP A 38 27.85 -10.53 18.93
CA ASP A 38 28.53 -9.69 17.95
C ASP A 38 27.94 -8.28 17.84
N ARG A 39 26.67 -8.11 18.24
CA ARG A 39 25.93 -6.84 18.11
C ARG A 39 25.41 -6.29 19.46
N GLY A 40 25.49 -7.08 20.53
CA GLY A 40 24.89 -6.75 21.82
C GLY A 40 23.36 -6.68 21.80
N ILE A 41 22.70 -7.30 20.81
CA ILE A 41 21.25 -7.20 20.61
C ILE A 41 20.53 -8.29 21.40
N GLU A 42 19.49 -7.90 22.12
CA GLU A 42 18.52 -8.82 22.72
C GLU A 42 17.34 -9.02 21.76
N LEU A 43 17.11 -10.28 21.39
CA LEU A 43 16.09 -10.69 20.45
C LEU A 43 15.10 -11.62 21.15
N PRO A 44 13.86 -11.19 21.39
CA PRO A 44 12.80 -12.08 21.86
C PRO A 44 12.52 -13.16 20.82
N VAL A 45 12.44 -14.42 21.24
CA VAL A 45 12.27 -15.57 20.35
C VAL A 45 11.19 -16.53 20.82
N PHE A 46 10.60 -17.21 19.84
CA PHE A 46 9.65 -18.31 20.02
C PHE A 46 10.27 -19.57 19.45
N SER A 47 10.22 -20.66 20.20
CA SER A 47 10.80 -21.94 19.82
C SER A 47 9.82 -22.76 18.98
N THR A 48 10.27 -23.27 17.84
CA THR A 48 9.55 -24.30 17.06
C THR A 48 10.11 -25.70 17.30
N SER A 49 11.35 -25.75 17.77
CA SER A 49 12.07 -26.93 18.22
C SER A 49 13.13 -26.48 19.24
N ALA A 50 13.83 -27.44 19.81
CA ALA A 50 14.94 -27.20 20.72
C ALA A 50 16.04 -26.28 20.15
N VAL A 51 16.24 -26.29 18.82
CA VAL A 51 17.38 -25.64 18.16
C VAL A 51 16.98 -24.61 17.12
N SER A 52 15.68 -24.32 16.97
CA SER A 52 15.22 -23.33 15.99
C SER A 52 13.85 -22.75 16.30
N GLY A 53 13.62 -21.58 15.75
CA GLY A 53 12.35 -20.88 15.92
C GLY A 53 12.31 -19.57 15.15
N TRP A 54 11.43 -18.68 15.58
CA TRP A 54 11.18 -17.39 14.94
C TRP A 54 11.13 -16.26 15.96
N SER A 55 11.14 -15.03 15.46
CA SER A 55 11.06 -13.81 16.27
C SER A 55 10.10 -12.80 15.63
N ASN A 56 9.39 -12.06 16.47
CA ASN A 56 8.68 -10.84 16.05
C ASN A 56 9.64 -9.65 15.84
N GLY A 57 10.94 -9.88 16.03
CA GLY A 57 11.97 -8.87 15.89
C GLY A 57 12.22 -8.08 17.16
N THR A 58 12.99 -7.01 17.00
CA THR A 58 13.44 -6.13 18.08
C THR A 58 13.94 -4.81 17.49
N SER A 59 13.98 -3.76 18.31
CA SER A 59 14.75 -2.56 18.01
C SER A 59 16.11 -2.66 18.68
N PHE A 60 17.14 -2.09 18.07
CA PHE A 60 18.48 -2.03 18.67
C PHE A 60 19.08 -0.63 18.54
N GLY A 61 20.13 -0.40 19.34
CA GLY A 61 20.78 0.91 19.43
C GLY A 61 19.95 1.92 20.22
N ASP A 62 20.29 3.20 20.08
CA ASP A 62 19.63 4.30 20.78
C ASP A 62 18.65 5.02 19.84
N PRO A 63 17.32 4.97 20.08
CA PRO A 63 16.34 5.66 19.25
C PRO A 63 16.42 7.19 19.32
N THR A 64 17.13 7.73 20.32
CA THR A 64 17.38 9.17 20.51
C THR A 64 18.71 9.64 19.93
N ALA A 65 19.55 8.71 19.45
CA ALA A 65 20.80 9.04 18.80
C ALA A 65 20.58 9.94 17.57
N ALA A 66 21.55 10.82 17.33
CA ALA A 66 21.60 11.67 16.17
C ALA A 66 21.91 10.84 14.91
N LEU A 67 20.95 10.74 14.00
CA LEU A 67 21.08 10.04 12.72
C LEU A 67 21.38 11.04 11.60
N SER A 68 22.38 10.75 10.77
CA SER A 68 22.66 11.47 9.54
C SER A 68 21.87 10.89 8.35
N ARG A 69 21.58 9.58 8.37
CA ARG A 69 20.79 8.88 7.37
C ARG A 69 20.13 7.62 7.91
N VAL A 70 19.11 7.14 7.20
CA VAL A 70 18.53 5.80 7.39
C VAL A 70 18.61 5.03 6.09
N VAL A 71 19.03 3.77 6.16
CA VAL A 71 19.01 2.82 5.04
C VAL A 71 17.96 1.74 5.32
N ALA A 72 17.12 1.43 4.35
CA ALA A 72 16.14 0.34 4.44
C ALA A 72 16.06 -0.45 3.13
N HIS A 73 15.61 -1.70 3.21
CA HIS A 73 15.57 -2.62 2.07
C HIS A 73 14.13 -2.84 1.61
N TRP A 74 13.81 -2.44 0.39
CA TRP A 74 12.47 -2.58 -0.14
C TRP A 74 12.23 -3.94 -0.76
N PHE A 75 11.13 -4.58 -0.34
CA PHE A 75 10.69 -5.84 -0.86
C PHE A 75 9.61 -5.67 -1.93
N ASN A 76 9.79 -6.41 -3.02
CA ASN A 76 8.81 -6.60 -4.08
C ASN A 76 8.32 -5.31 -4.76
N LEU A 77 9.13 -4.26 -4.86
CA LEU A 77 8.81 -3.11 -5.70
C LEU A 77 9.00 -3.47 -7.20
N PRO A 78 8.13 -2.99 -8.10
CA PRO A 78 8.39 -3.08 -9.53
C PRO A 78 9.64 -2.28 -9.88
N ARG A 79 10.25 -2.56 -11.03
CA ARG A 79 11.25 -1.65 -11.59
C ARG A 79 10.52 -0.46 -12.21
N TRP A 80 11.12 0.71 -12.08
CA TRP A 80 10.77 1.90 -12.86
C TRP A 80 12.04 2.62 -13.30
N HIS A 81 11.94 3.44 -14.33
CA HIS A 81 13.03 4.31 -14.74
C HIS A 81 13.26 5.41 -13.70
N GLY A 82 14.39 5.37 -13.02
CA GLY A 82 14.89 6.39 -12.10
C GLY A 82 15.34 7.69 -12.79
N SER A 83 15.51 8.74 -11.99
CA SER A 83 15.99 10.05 -12.45
C SER A 83 17.50 10.14 -12.66
N ALA A 84 18.26 9.11 -12.26
CA ALA A 84 19.71 9.08 -12.40
C ALA A 84 20.25 7.66 -12.69
N HIS A 85 21.47 7.60 -13.22
CA HIS A 85 22.23 6.37 -13.33
C HIS A 85 22.66 5.87 -11.93
N LEU A 86 22.64 4.55 -11.73
CA LEU A 86 23.22 3.93 -10.55
C LEU A 86 24.55 3.28 -10.93
N SER A 87 25.64 3.77 -10.34
CA SER A 87 26.95 3.11 -10.41
C SER A 87 27.06 2.10 -9.27
N SER A 88 27.39 0.86 -9.61
CA SER A 88 27.60 -0.25 -8.68
C SER A 88 28.82 -1.05 -9.10
N HIS A 89 29.18 -2.06 -8.30
CA HIS A 89 30.16 -3.07 -8.68
C HIS A 89 29.48 -4.44 -8.74
N THR A 90 29.92 -5.31 -9.65
CA THR A 90 29.51 -6.71 -9.66
C THR A 90 30.05 -7.45 -8.43
N SER A 91 29.59 -8.67 -8.19
CA SER A 91 30.18 -9.56 -7.17
C SER A 91 31.67 -9.80 -7.39
N GLU A 92 32.12 -9.72 -8.64
CA GLU A 92 33.53 -9.84 -9.06
C GLU A 92 34.29 -8.50 -9.03
N GLY A 93 33.66 -7.42 -8.55
CA GLY A 93 34.28 -6.10 -8.39
C GLY A 93 34.30 -5.22 -9.65
N ALA A 94 33.84 -5.74 -10.80
CA ALA A 94 33.80 -4.97 -12.04
C ALA A 94 32.79 -3.81 -11.94
N PRO A 95 33.12 -2.61 -12.42
CA PRO A 95 32.18 -1.50 -12.42
C PRO A 95 30.98 -1.82 -13.31
N GLN A 96 29.79 -1.55 -12.78
CA GLN A 96 28.52 -1.73 -13.46
C GLN A 96 27.73 -0.42 -13.38
N CYS A 97 27.15 -0.01 -14.49
CA CYS A 97 26.20 1.10 -14.51
C CYS A 97 24.81 0.55 -14.83
N VAL A 98 23.82 0.89 -14.00
CA VAL A 98 22.41 0.61 -14.25
C VAL A 98 21.75 1.91 -14.71
N PRO A 99 21.42 2.04 -16.01
CA PRO A 99 20.75 3.22 -16.53
C PRO A 99 19.39 3.42 -15.85
N ALA A 100 19.11 4.67 -15.47
CA ALA A 100 17.91 5.03 -14.71
C ALA A 100 17.70 4.11 -13.48
N GLY A 101 18.79 3.70 -12.83
CA GLY A 101 18.75 2.78 -11.70
C GLY A 101 18.52 3.46 -10.34
N ARG A 102 18.64 4.79 -10.29
CA ARG A 102 18.47 5.59 -9.07
C ARG A 102 17.30 6.55 -9.22
N SER A 103 16.40 6.54 -8.25
CA SER A 103 15.33 7.55 -8.12
C SER A 103 15.60 8.43 -6.92
N VAL A 104 15.43 9.74 -7.08
CA VAL A 104 15.63 10.71 -6.00
C VAL A 104 14.39 11.60 -5.90
N TYR A 105 13.79 11.65 -4.72
CA TYR A 105 12.66 12.49 -4.40
C TYR A 105 13.03 13.45 -3.26
N GLN A 106 12.71 14.73 -3.44
CA GLN A 106 12.93 15.76 -2.42
C GLN A 106 11.57 16.30 -1.98
N VAL A 107 11.15 15.96 -0.76
CA VAL A 107 9.79 16.19 -0.29
C VAL A 107 9.76 16.38 1.22
N ASP A 108 8.99 17.36 1.69
CA ASP A 108 8.73 17.63 3.12
C ASP A 108 10.02 17.70 3.98
N GLY A 109 11.09 18.29 3.44
CA GLY A 109 12.39 18.40 4.12
C GLY A 109 13.26 17.13 4.07
N TRP A 110 12.82 16.09 3.37
CA TRP A 110 13.54 14.82 3.21
C TRP A 110 14.04 14.63 1.78
N ARG A 111 15.22 14.01 1.66
CA ARG A 111 15.71 13.38 0.44
C ARG A 111 15.52 11.89 0.59
N ILE A 112 14.77 11.30 -0.33
CA ILE A 112 14.51 9.86 -0.40
C ILE A 112 15.15 9.36 -1.69
N THR A 113 16.14 8.51 -1.56
CA THR A 113 16.85 7.88 -2.67
C THR A 113 16.47 6.40 -2.72
N LEU A 114 16.14 5.88 -3.90
CA LEU A 114 15.81 4.48 -4.14
C LEU A 114 16.71 3.95 -5.25
N ASP A 115 17.57 3.00 -4.91
CA ASP A 115 18.49 2.35 -5.81
C ASP A 115 17.97 0.95 -6.15
N VAL A 116 17.72 0.70 -7.43
CA VAL A 116 17.29 -0.62 -7.91
C VAL A 116 18.45 -1.61 -7.84
N ARG A 117 18.15 -2.85 -7.45
CA ARG A 117 19.12 -3.92 -7.60
C ARG A 117 19.52 -4.13 -9.08
N PRO A 118 20.81 -4.35 -9.42
CA PRO A 118 21.23 -4.49 -10.81
C PRO A 118 20.59 -5.67 -11.57
N ASP A 119 20.29 -6.76 -10.86
CA ASP A 119 19.71 -8.01 -11.37
C ASP A 119 18.18 -8.11 -11.15
N HIS A 120 17.48 -6.96 -11.05
CA HIS A 120 16.05 -6.92 -10.71
C HIS A 120 15.19 -7.80 -11.62
N LYS A 121 15.45 -7.74 -12.93
CA LYS A 121 14.67 -8.47 -13.93
C LYS A 121 14.77 -9.98 -13.76
N SER A 122 15.97 -10.51 -13.50
CA SER A 122 16.21 -11.96 -13.37
C SER A 122 15.63 -12.51 -12.07
N VAL A 123 15.80 -11.80 -10.95
CA VAL A 123 15.27 -12.29 -9.68
C VAL A 123 13.75 -12.18 -9.63
N LEU A 124 13.17 -11.12 -10.20
CA LEU A 124 11.73 -11.01 -10.29
C LEU A 124 11.13 -12.02 -11.29
N SER A 125 11.84 -12.43 -12.36
CA SER A 125 11.34 -13.46 -13.26
C SER A 125 11.31 -14.85 -12.62
N ASN A 126 12.35 -15.20 -11.86
CA ASN A 126 12.43 -16.47 -11.14
C ASN A 126 11.41 -16.52 -9.99
N ALA A 127 11.17 -15.37 -9.35
CA ALA A 127 10.15 -15.17 -8.33
C ALA A 127 8.70 -15.31 -8.82
N ARG A 128 8.45 -15.40 -10.13
CA ARG A 128 7.08 -15.57 -10.67
C ARG A 128 6.55 -16.99 -10.47
N GLN A 129 7.44 -17.97 -10.25
CA GLN A 129 7.09 -19.38 -10.18
C GLN A 129 6.85 -19.88 -8.75
N VAL A 130 7.27 -19.11 -7.76
CA VAL A 130 7.18 -19.44 -6.33
C VAL A 130 6.72 -18.15 -5.64
N ASP A 131 5.70 -18.16 -4.80
CA ASP A 131 5.24 -16.96 -4.06
C ASP A 131 6.36 -16.47 -3.10
N VAL A 132 7.36 -15.75 -3.64
CA VAL A 132 8.59 -15.37 -2.92
C VAL A 132 8.66 -13.88 -2.65
N TYR A 133 9.56 -13.56 -1.72
CA TYR A 133 9.86 -12.22 -1.27
C TYR A 133 11.27 -11.86 -1.67
N VAL A 134 11.41 -10.73 -2.34
CA VAL A 134 12.67 -10.34 -2.98
C VAL A 134 12.98 -8.92 -2.57
N MET A 135 14.17 -8.71 -2.00
CA MET A 135 14.73 -7.37 -1.89
C MET A 135 14.94 -6.83 -3.31
N THR A 136 14.31 -5.71 -3.62
CA THR A 136 14.24 -5.11 -4.98
C THR A 136 14.98 -3.79 -5.05
N HIS A 137 14.97 -3.01 -3.98
CA HIS A 137 15.65 -1.72 -3.91
C HIS A 137 16.29 -1.54 -2.54
N VAL A 138 17.31 -0.69 -2.50
CA VAL A 138 17.83 -0.10 -1.26
C VAL A 138 17.36 1.34 -1.23
N MET A 139 16.79 1.76 -0.10
CA MET A 139 16.38 3.14 0.13
C MET A 139 17.32 3.82 1.10
N GLU A 140 17.67 5.07 0.81
CA GLU A 140 18.31 5.99 1.74
C GLU A 140 17.38 7.18 2.03
N ILE A 141 17.24 7.55 3.30
CA ILE A 141 16.53 8.75 3.73
C ILE A 141 17.51 9.68 4.45
N ARG A 142 17.54 10.96 4.05
CA ARG A 142 18.31 12.05 4.68
C ARG A 142 17.47 13.30 4.83
N ARG A 143 17.83 14.18 5.77
CA ARG A 143 17.33 15.55 5.77
C ARG A 143 17.95 16.34 4.61
N LEU A 144 17.15 17.18 3.94
CA LEU A 144 17.62 18.00 2.82
C LEU A 144 18.66 19.05 3.23
N ASN A 145 18.50 19.62 4.43
CA ASN A 145 19.42 20.59 5.00
C ASN A 145 20.67 19.96 5.63
N GLY A 146 20.80 18.62 5.60
CA GLY A 146 21.92 17.89 6.19
C GLY A 146 21.93 17.83 7.72
N THR A 147 20.89 18.33 8.42
CA THR A 147 20.84 18.23 9.88
C THR A 147 20.57 16.80 10.32
N ALA A 148 21.09 16.44 11.49
CA ALA A 148 20.75 15.17 12.12
C ALA A 148 19.26 15.12 12.48
N PHE A 149 18.75 13.90 12.65
CA PHE A 149 17.37 13.61 13.05
C PHE A 149 17.35 12.33 13.89
N THR A 150 16.23 12.04 14.55
CA THR A 150 16.08 10.86 15.43
C THR A 150 15.24 9.75 14.78
N ALA A 151 15.25 8.56 15.38
CA ALA A 151 14.37 7.48 14.95
C ALA A 151 12.87 7.88 15.02
N ALA A 152 12.50 8.70 16.01
CA ALA A 152 11.14 9.19 16.18
C ALA A 152 10.67 10.07 15.00
N GLU A 153 11.58 10.81 14.36
CA GLU A 153 11.26 11.68 13.23
C GLU A 153 11.13 10.93 11.90
N VAL A 154 11.92 9.87 11.70
CA VAL A 154 11.94 9.11 10.43
C VAL A 154 10.92 7.98 10.38
N LYS A 155 10.51 7.42 11.53
CA LYS A 155 9.49 6.37 11.61
C LYS A 155 8.17 6.73 10.91
N PRO A 156 7.59 7.94 11.09
CA PRO A 156 6.41 8.36 10.34
C PRO A 156 6.62 8.37 8.83
N VAL A 157 7.83 8.75 8.35
CA VAL A 157 8.19 8.73 6.93
C VAL A 157 8.21 7.30 6.40
N LEU A 158 8.88 6.38 7.10
CA LEU A 158 8.90 4.94 6.75
C LEU A 158 7.48 4.36 6.70
N GLY A 159 6.66 4.67 7.71
CA GLY A 159 5.28 4.20 7.78
C GLY A 159 4.38 4.77 6.67
N ALA A 160 4.58 6.04 6.31
CA ALA A 160 3.87 6.68 5.20
C ALA A 160 4.27 6.03 3.87
N LEU A 161 5.56 5.83 3.62
CA LEU A 161 6.05 5.19 2.41
C LEU A 161 5.56 3.75 2.28
N HIS A 162 5.58 2.98 3.35
CA HIS A 162 5.08 1.59 3.39
C HIS A 162 3.64 1.53 2.89
N VAL A 163 2.74 2.28 3.52
CA VAL A 163 1.30 2.24 3.19
C VAL A 163 1.02 2.92 1.85
N GLY A 164 1.68 4.04 1.57
CA GLY A 164 1.47 4.83 0.35
C GLY A 164 1.90 4.11 -0.92
N LEU A 165 3.09 3.49 -0.93
CA LEU A 165 3.53 2.68 -2.08
C LEU A 165 2.70 1.40 -2.22
N SER A 166 2.29 0.81 -1.10
CA SER A 166 1.39 -0.35 -1.14
C SER A 166 0.03 0.01 -1.76
N PHE A 167 -0.52 1.17 -1.39
CA PHE A 167 -1.74 1.70 -1.97
C PHE A 167 -1.59 2.01 -3.46
N ALA A 168 -0.49 2.67 -3.85
CA ALA A 168 -0.17 2.96 -5.24
C ALA A 168 -0.12 1.70 -6.10
N LEU A 169 0.40 0.61 -5.54
CA LEU A 169 0.58 -0.67 -6.21
C LEU A 169 -0.61 -1.64 -6.07
N GLY A 170 -1.58 -1.34 -5.21
CA GLY A 170 -2.73 -2.20 -4.93
C GLY A 170 -2.37 -3.53 -4.25
N ARG A 171 -1.23 -3.58 -3.54
CA ARG A 171 -0.72 -4.74 -2.80
C ARG A 171 0.35 -4.31 -1.80
N TRP A 172 0.63 -5.13 -0.80
CA TRP A 172 1.64 -4.81 0.20
C TRP A 172 3.07 -4.96 -0.33
N VAL A 173 3.85 -3.88 -0.22
CA VAL A 173 5.31 -3.83 -0.41
C VAL A 173 5.93 -3.21 0.83
N ALA A 174 7.14 -3.56 1.22
CA ALA A 174 7.66 -3.14 2.54
C ALA A 174 9.09 -2.61 2.51
N PRO A 175 9.39 -1.50 3.23
CA PRO A 175 10.75 -1.08 3.56
C PRO A 175 11.23 -1.82 4.81
N ALA A 176 11.82 -3.00 4.66
CA ALA A 176 12.26 -3.83 5.77
C ALA A 176 13.66 -3.45 6.29
N LEU A 177 13.92 -3.80 7.54
CA LEU A 177 15.23 -3.71 8.19
C LEU A 177 15.86 -2.30 8.12
N PRO A 178 15.17 -1.23 8.57
CA PRO A 178 15.76 0.08 8.63
C PRO A 178 16.94 0.11 9.62
N VAL A 179 18.03 0.76 9.21
CA VAL A 179 19.21 1.04 10.03
C VAL A 179 19.53 2.52 9.93
N GLY A 180 19.54 3.20 11.07
CA GLY A 180 19.99 4.57 11.22
C GLY A 180 21.48 4.63 11.45
N GLN A 181 22.14 5.54 10.74
CA GLN A 181 23.58 5.75 10.84
C GLN A 181 23.87 7.18 11.28
N ASP A 182 24.91 7.35 12.08
CA ASP A 182 25.43 8.66 12.48
C ASP A 182 26.25 9.31 11.35
N ASP A 183 26.94 10.41 11.64
CA ASP A 183 27.80 11.13 10.69
C ASP A 183 29.09 10.38 10.32
N GLN A 184 29.51 9.42 11.15
CA GLN A 184 30.64 8.52 10.89
C GLN A 184 30.24 7.32 10.03
N GLY A 185 28.93 7.09 9.85
CA GLY A 185 28.38 5.97 9.10
C GLY A 185 28.15 4.73 9.95
N GLU A 186 28.33 4.83 11.27
CA GLU A 186 28.13 3.73 12.21
C GLU A 186 26.63 3.53 12.48
N GLY A 187 26.21 2.26 12.54
CA GLY A 187 24.81 1.89 12.77
C GLY A 187 24.41 2.05 14.23
N VAL A 188 23.89 3.23 14.59
CA VAL A 188 23.53 3.60 15.98
C VAL A 188 22.06 3.29 16.34
N TRP A 189 21.23 2.95 15.36
CA TRP A 189 19.84 2.54 15.57
C TRP A 189 19.40 1.55 14.47
N GLY A 190 18.45 0.67 14.78
CA GLY A 190 17.71 -0.04 13.74
C GLY A 190 16.52 -0.83 14.28
N GLU A 191 15.71 -1.33 13.35
CA GLU A 191 14.55 -2.15 13.67
C GLU A 191 14.50 -3.40 12.80
N TRP A 192 14.37 -4.53 13.47
CA TRP A 192 14.14 -5.81 12.86
C TRP A 192 12.72 -6.23 13.18
N GLY A 193 11.98 -6.71 12.18
CA GLY A 193 10.66 -7.25 12.40
C GLY A 193 10.05 -7.83 11.13
N PRO A 194 9.04 -8.70 11.26
CA PRO A 194 8.22 -9.10 10.13
C PRO A 194 7.50 -7.87 9.56
N MET A 195 7.34 -7.84 8.25
CA MET A 195 6.64 -6.75 7.57
C MET A 195 5.42 -7.28 6.84
N LEU A 196 4.36 -6.48 6.83
CA LEU A 196 3.23 -6.73 5.94
C LEU A 196 3.67 -6.49 4.50
N CYS A 197 3.84 -7.59 3.77
CA CYS A 197 4.30 -7.61 2.39
C CYS A 197 3.61 -8.78 1.68
N ASP A 198 3.16 -8.53 0.45
CA ASP A 198 2.63 -9.56 -0.44
C ASP A 198 3.76 -10.13 -1.30
N PRO A 199 3.66 -11.39 -1.76
CA PRO A 199 4.63 -11.99 -2.67
C PRO A 199 4.82 -11.16 -3.94
N ALA A 200 5.96 -11.37 -4.61
CA ALA A 200 6.32 -10.63 -5.80
C ALA A 200 5.31 -10.84 -6.95
N ARG A 201 5.03 -9.77 -7.71
CA ARG A 201 4.07 -9.77 -8.84
C ARG A 201 4.63 -9.03 -10.06
N SER A 202 4.28 -9.51 -11.25
CA SER A 202 4.63 -8.88 -12.53
C SER A 202 3.72 -7.71 -12.89
N VAL A 203 2.45 -7.75 -12.46
CA VAL A 203 1.45 -6.73 -12.76
C VAL A 203 1.00 -6.09 -11.45
N SER A 204 0.89 -4.76 -11.46
CA SER A 204 0.27 -4.02 -10.37
C SER A 204 -1.24 -3.86 -10.65
N SER A 205 -2.04 -4.21 -9.64
CA SER A 205 -3.48 -3.94 -9.57
C SER A 205 -3.80 -2.53 -9.07
N GLY A 206 -2.75 -1.75 -8.83
CA GLY A 206 -2.76 -0.38 -8.34
C GLY A 206 -3.13 0.64 -9.40
N TRP A 207 -3.40 1.86 -8.93
CA TRP A 207 -3.71 3.01 -9.78
C TRP A 207 -2.44 3.66 -10.35
N TRP A 208 -1.28 3.47 -9.72
CA TRP A 208 -0.02 4.06 -10.21
C TRP A 208 0.55 3.22 -11.35
N TYR A 209 1.05 3.92 -12.38
CA TYR A 209 1.84 3.31 -13.43
C TYR A 209 3.33 3.50 -13.11
N PRO A 210 4.11 2.41 -12.88
CA PRO A 210 5.48 2.54 -12.38
C PRO A 210 6.41 3.45 -13.19
N GLU A 211 6.24 3.53 -14.50
CA GLU A 211 7.09 4.38 -15.35
C GLU A 211 6.72 5.89 -15.27
N ASP A 212 5.63 6.25 -14.60
CA ASP A 212 5.27 7.64 -14.34
C ASP A 212 5.92 8.13 -13.03
N GLN A 213 7.15 8.63 -13.17
CA GLN A 213 7.92 9.20 -12.06
C GLN A 213 7.31 10.47 -11.48
N VAL A 214 6.65 11.27 -12.33
CA VAL A 214 6.03 12.54 -11.91
C VAL A 214 4.86 12.22 -10.99
N ALA A 215 4.02 11.25 -11.37
CA ALA A 215 2.94 10.76 -10.53
C ALA A 215 3.42 10.23 -9.18
N LEU A 216 4.58 9.55 -9.13
CA LEU A 216 5.14 9.10 -7.86
C LEU A 216 5.66 10.28 -7.02
N GLY A 217 6.37 11.23 -7.62
CA GLY A 217 6.82 12.44 -6.93
C GLY A 217 5.65 13.23 -6.32
N ASP A 218 4.58 13.43 -7.09
CA ASP A 218 3.36 14.10 -6.64
C ASP A 218 2.64 13.32 -5.53
N LEU A 219 2.61 11.99 -5.62
CA LEU A 219 2.08 11.15 -4.54
C LEU A 219 2.85 11.40 -3.25
N LEU A 220 4.18 11.33 -3.29
CA LEU A 220 5.02 11.54 -2.11
C LEU A 220 4.83 12.96 -1.54
N ALA A 221 4.72 13.97 -2.42
CA ALA A 221 4.50 15.37 -2.06
C ALA A 221 3.22 15.59 -1.25
N CYS A 222 2.15 14.85 -1.55
CA CYS A 222 0.90 14.90 -0.80
C CYS A 222 0.89 13.95 0.41
N LEU A 223 1.52 12.79 0.28
CA LEU A 223 1.50 11.70 1.26
C LEU A 223 2.22 12.06 2.56
N LEU A 224 3.46 12.56 2.49
CA LEU A 224 4.25 12.82 3.70
C LEU A 224 3.64 13.91 4.59
N PRO A 225 3.20 15.06 4.05
CA PRO A 225 2.50 16.06 4.86
C PRO A 225 1.19 15.52 5.46
N ALA A 226 0.44 14.70 4.73
CA ALA A 226 -0.81 14.12 5.20
C ALA A 226 -0.61 13.12 6.36
N PHE A 227 0.49 12.36 6.35
CA PHE A 227 0.86 11.45 7.44
C PHE A 227 1.50 12.17 8.64
N ARG A 228 2.10 13.36 8.44
CA ARG A 228 2.59 14.19 9.54
C ARG A 228 1.45 14.82 10.34
N ASP A 229 0.31 15.08 9.71
CA ASP A 229 -0.88 15.59 10.41
C ASP A 229 -1.52 14.48 11.27
N ARG A 230 -1.31 14.56 12.58
CA ARG A 230 -1.86 13.61 13.57
C ARG A 230 -3.38 13.48 13.52
N ARG A 231 -4.11 14.49 13.05
CA ARG A 231 -5.58 14.42 12.91
C ARG A 231 -6.01 13.55 11.73
N ARG A 232 -5.13 13.36 10.75
CA ARG A 232 -5.39 12.68 9.49
C ARG A 232 -4.68 11.34 9.37
N GLU A 233 -3.54 11.16 10.02
CA GLU A 233 -2.68 9.99 9.84
C GLU A 233 -3.47 8.67 10.00
N GLN A 234 -4.15 8.50 11.13
CA GLN A 234 -4.83 7.24 11.44
C GLN A 234 -5.98 6.94 10.46
N SER A 235 -6.77 7.96 10.13
CA SER A 235 -7.92 7.82 9.23
C SER A 235 -7.47 7.55 7.79
N LEU A 236 -6.43 8.25 7.31
CA LEU A 236 -5.86 8.06 5.98
C LEU A 236 -5.18 6.70 5.84
N ARG A 237 -4.41 6.29 6.86
CA ARG A 237 -3.78 4.96 6.92
C ARG A 237 -4.83 3.85 6.79
N LEU A 238 -5.92 3.95 7.55
CA LEU A 238 -7.01 2.97 7.51
C LEU A 238 -7.71 2.96 6.14
N GLN A 239 -7.98 4.12 5.55
CA GLN A 239 -8.56 4.21 4.20
C GLN A 239 -7.67 3.56 3.15
N MET A 240 -6.35 3.80 3.21
CA MET A 240 -5.39 3.15 2.33
C MET A 240 -5.34 1.64 2.54
N GLN A 241 -5.44 1.14 3.78
CA GLN A 241 -5.52 -0.30 4.07
C GLN A 241 -6.77 -0.95 3.45
N TYR A 242 -7.93 -0.29 3.56
CA TYR A 242 -9.15 -0.72 2.86
C TYR A 242 -8.94 -0.75 1.35
N ALA A 243 -8.30 0.28 0.80
CA ALA A 243 -8.02 0.34 -0.63
C ALA A 243 -7.04 -0.74 -1.08
N ILE A 244 -5.93 -0.98 -0.39
CA ILE A 244 -4.96 -2.04 -0.73
C ILE A 244 -5.68 -3.39 -0.83
N THR A 245 -6.53 -3.70 0.15
CA THR A 245 -7.32 -4.94 0.16
C THR A 245 -8.35 -4.98 -0.98
N ALA A 246 -9.06 -3.87 -1.22
CA ALA A 246 -10.06 -3.78 -2.28
C ALA A 246 -9.44 -3.81 -3.68
N LEU A 247 -8.19 -3.35 -3.85
CA LEU A 247 -7.49 -3.32 -5.13
C LEU A 247 -6.82 -4.65 -5.46
N ALA A 248 -6.52 -5.48 -4.45
CA ALA A 248 -5.88 -6.78 -4.61
C ALA A 248 -6.57 -7.62 -5.69
N ASP A 249 -5.80 -8.39 -6.46
CA ASP A 249 -6.29 -9.25 -7.54
C ASP A 249 -6.68 -10.66 -7.06
N ARG A 250 -6.23 -11.07 -5.86
CA ARG A 250 -6.56 -12.34 -5.21
C ARG A 250 -7.75 -12.21 -4.24
N GLY A 251 -8.30 -13.36 -3.86
CA GLY A 251 -9.42 -13.47 -2.92
C GLY A 251 -10.80 -13.31 -3.56
N PHE A 252 -11.84 -13.54 -2.76
CA PHE A 252 -13.22 -13.46 -3.22
C PHE A 252 -13.60 -12.02 -3.58
N VAL A 253 -14.30 -11.83 -4.69
CA VAL A 253 -14.67 -10.49 -5.19
C VAL A 253 -15.63 -9.81 -4.23
N GLU A 254 -16.55 -10.57 -3.64
CA GLU A 254 -17.54 -10.14 -2.67
C GLU A 254 -16.87 -9.52 -1.44
N GLN A 255 -15.84 -10.19 -0.89
CA GLN A 255 -15.06 -9.67 0.24
C GLN A 255 -14.38 -8.35 -0.11
N ARG A 256 -13.82 -8.24 -1.32
CA ARG A 256 -13.21 -6.99 -1.81
C ARG A 256 -14.23 -5.87 -1.97
N ILE A 257 -15.46 -6.16 -2.39
CA ILE A 257 -16.56 -5.19 -2.42
C ILE A 257 -16.91 -4.74 -1.01
N MET A 258 -17.05 -5.67 -0.06
CA MET A 258 -17.40 -5.35 1.34
C MET A 258 -16.35 -4.44 1.98
N ILE A 259 -15.07 -4.78 1.83
CA ILE A 259 -13.95 -3.98 2.35
C ILE A 259 -13.85 -2.62 1.63
N GLY A 260 -14.00 -2.60 0.31
CA GLY A 260 -14.01 -1.35 -0.47
C GLY A 260 -15.17 -0.43 -0.07
N ALA A 261 -16.35 -0.98 0.15
CA ALA A 261 -17.53 -0.24 0.62
C ALA A 261 -17.33 0.32 2.04
N ALA A 262 -16.70 -0.44 2.95
CA ALA A 262 -16.33 0.08 4.27
C ALA A 262 -15.37 1.28 4.16
N GLY A 263 -14.39 1.23 3.24
CA GLY A 263 -13.52 2.36 2.94
C GLY A 263 -14.27 3.58 2.40
N LEU A 264 -15.22 3.37 1.48
CA LEU A 264 -16.09 4.43 0.96
C LEU A 264 -16.96 5.03 2.06
N GLU A 265 -17.54 4.22 2.96
CA GLU A 265 -18.32 4.69 4.11
C GLU A 265 -17.48 5.53 5.06
N HIS A 266 -16.26 5.09 5.33
CA HIS A 266 -15.33 5.85 6.14
C HIS A 266 -15.02 7.22 5.51
N LEU A 267 -14.79 7.28 4.20
CA LEU A 267 -14.59 8.55 3.47
C LEU A 267 -15.84 9.43 3.46
N MET A 268 -17.03 8.86 3.28
CA MET A 268 -18.29 9.60 3.34
C MET A 268 -18.49 10.23 4.72
N TRP A 269 -18.19 9.50 5.80
CA TRP A 269 -18.25 10.05 7.16
C TRP A 269 -17.28 11.22 7.34
N GLN A 270 -16.03 11.07 6.89
CA GLN A 270 -15.03 12.14 6.96
C GLN A 270 -15.48 13.39 6.19
N ASN A 271 -15.92 13.22 4.93
CA ASN A 271 -16.24 14.33 4.03
C ASN A 271 -17.60 14.99 4.28
N LEU A 272 -18.57 14.28 4.86
CA LEU A 272 -19.91 14.82 5.10
C LEU A 272 -20.15 15.18 6.56
N LYS A 273 -19.74 14.32 7.51
CA LYS A 273 -20.01 14.54 8.94
C LYS A 273 -18.93 15.36 9.60
N LEU A 274 -17.67 14.97 9.47
CA LEU A 274 -16.57 15.64 10.19
C LEU A 274 -16.21 17.02 9.64
N THR A 275 -16.58 17.31 8.39
CA THR A 275 -16.52 18.66 7.79
C THR A 275 -17.69 19.55 8.21
N GLY A 276 -18.67 19.02 8.94
CA GLY A 276 -19.87 19.75 9.38
C GLY A 276 -20.93 19.94 8.30
N ARG A 277 -20.80 19.31 7.12
CA ARG A 277 -21.80 19.40 6.05
C ARG A 277 -23.13 18.73 6.40
N LEU A 278 -23.08 17.68 7.20
CA LEU A 278 -24.22 17.01 7.79
C LEU A 278 -24.00 16.86 9.30
N THR A 279 -25.08 17.07 10.05
CA THR A 279 -25.14 16.64 11.45
C THR A 279 -25.15 15.12 11.53
N GLU A 280 -24.85 14.58 12.71
CA GLU A 280 -24.91 13.12 12.94
C GLU A 280 -26.32 12.56 12.73
N THR A 281 -27.36 13.29 13.14
CA THR A 281 -28.76 12.94 12.92
C THR A 281 -29.10 12.86 11.43
N GLU A 282 -28.66 13.85 10.64
CA GLU A 282 -28.88 13.85 9.20
C GLU A 282 -28.12 12.72 8.51
N TYR A 283 -26.87 12.48 8.90
CA TYR A 283 -26.09 11.39 8.36
C TYR A 283 -26.76 10.04 8.65
N ASN A 284 -27.27 9.82 9.85
CA ASN A 284 -27.89 8.54 10.23
C ASN A 284 -29.31 8.37 9.68
N ASN A 285 -29.94 9.42 9.16
CA ASN A 285 -31.26 9.35 8.54
C ASN A 285 -31.19 8.73 7.13
N THR A 286 -31.24 7.40 7.05
CA THR A 286 -31.14 6.64 5.78
C THR A 286 -32.30 6.87 4.82
N ARG A 287 -33.44 7.40 5.29
CA ARG A 287 -34.57 7.79 4.43
C ARG A 287 -34.25 9.04 3.62
N VAL A 288 -33.57 10.02 4.23
CA VAL A 288 -33.19 11.28 3.56
C VAL A 288 -31.82 11.17 2.90
N TRP A 289 -30.87 10.54 3.59
CA TRP A 289 -29.49 10.32 3.16
C TRP A 289 -29.18 8.81 3.04
N PRO A 290 -29.79 8.11 2.08
CA PRO A 290 -29.39 6.74 1.77
C PRO A 290 -27.94 6.69 1.28
N ALA A 291 -27.31 5.52 1.38
CA ALA A 291 -25.89 5.33 1.07
C ALA A 291 -25.50 5.80 -0.35
N HIS A 292 -26.31 5.51 -1.37
CA HIS A 292 -26.03 5.95 -2.75
C HIS A 292 -26.00 7.48 -2.85
N ARG A 293 -26.88 8.18 -2.13
CA ARG A 293 -26.92 9.66 -2.14
C ARG A 293 -25.67 10.24 -1.50
N LYS A 294 -25.23 9.70 -0.37
CA LYS A 294 -23.98 10.12 0.29
C LYS A 294 -22.77 9.90 -0.62
N LEU A 295 -22.68 8.71 -1.24
CA LEU A 295 -21.58 8.35 -2.13
C LEU A 295 -21.57 9.26 -3.36
N ARG A 296 -22.74 9.46 -3.97
CA ARG A 296 -22.92 10.39 -5.09
C ARG A 296 -22.44 11.79 -4.74
N THR A 297 -22.83 12.32 -3.59
CA THR A 297 -22.42 13.66 -3.16
C THR A 297 -20.90 13.78 -3.14
N VAL A 298 -20.19 12.88 -2.43
CA VAL A 298 -18.73 12.98 -2.32
C VAL A 298 -18.00 12.74 -3.65
N LEU A 299 -18.55 11.90 -4.54
CA LEU A 299 -18.00 11.69 -5.88
C LEU A 299 -18.17 12.94 -6.75
N VAL A 300 -19.35 13.56 -6.72
CA VAL A 300 -19.65 14.80 -7.48
C VAL A 300 -18.80 15.96 -6.97
N ASP A 301 -18.65 16.11 -5.65
CA ASP A 301 -17.80 17.16 -5.08
C ASP A 301 -16.33 17.03 -5.54
N ALA A 302 -15.86 15.79 -5.70
CA ALA A 302 -14.52 15.49 -6.22
C ALA A 302 -14.44 15.52 -7.76
N GLY A 303 -15.53 15.81 -8.48
CA GLY A 303 -15.56 15.77 -9.95
C GLY A 303 -15.42 14.37 -10.56
N ILE A 304 -15.66 13.31 -9.79
CA ILE A 304 -15.55 11.92 -10.24
C ILE A 304 -16.83 11.52 -10.99
N SER A 305 -16.67 10.99 -12.21
CA SER A 305 -17.80 10.58 -13.06
C SER A 305 -18.60 9.44 -12.44
N LEU A 306 -19.93 9.61 -12.38
CA LEU A 306 -20.90 8.58 -11.97
C LEU A 306 -21.33 7.67 -13.13
N LYS A 307 -20.95 8.01 -14.37
CA LYS A 307 -21.42 7.32 -15.58
C LYS A 307 -20.88 5.88 -15.63
N VAL A 308 -21.78 4.95 -15.92
CA VAL A 308 -21.47 3.54 -16.17
C VAL A 308 -21.37 3.35 -17.69
N LYS A 309 -20.17 3.06 -18.18
CA LYS A 309 -19.93 2.86 -19.62
C LYS A 309 -20.07 1.39 -19.97
N ALA A 310 -20.97 1.06 -20.89
CA ALA A 310 -21.20 -0.31 -21.32
C ALA A 310 -19.94 -0.96 -21.93
N GLU A 311 -19.04 -0.16 -22.54
CA GLU A 311 -17.81 -0.70 -23.13
C GLU A 311 -16.86 -1.31 -22.09
N SER A 312 -16.83 -0.77 -20.87
CA SER A 312 -15.92 -1.20 -19.81
C SER A 312 -16.61 -1.96 -18.68
N LEU A 313 -17.90 -1.72 -18.46
CA LEU A 313 -18.70 -2.26 -17.36
C LEU A 313 -20.05 -2.78 -17.89
N PRO A 314 -20.06 -3.80 -18.77
CA PRO A 314 -21.25 -4.24 -19.48
C PRO A 314 -22.33 -4.82 -18.56
N ALA A 315 -21.95 -5.56 -17.52
CA ALA A 315 -22.90 -6.16 -16.58
C ALA A 315 -23.52 -5.12 -15.65
N ALA A 316 -22.74 -4.13 -15.21
CA ALA A 316 -23.26 -2.97 -14.47
C ALA A 316 -24.18 -2.10 -15.34
N ALA A 317 -23.85 -1.90 -16.62
CA ALA A 317 -24.73 -1.16 -17.54
C ALA A 317 -26.06 -1.90 -17.78
N ALA A 318 -26.02 -3.22 -17.95
CA ALA A 318 -27.22 -4.05 -18.07
C ALA A 318 -28.08 -3.98 -16.79
N PHE A 319 -27.45 -4.09 -15.61
CA PHE A 319 -28.15 -3.94 -14.33
C PHE A 319 -28.82 -2.56 -14.19
N ALA A 320 -28.11 -1.49 -14.54
CA ALA A 320 -28.67 -0.13 -14.52
C ALA A 320 -29.90 -0.01 -15.43
N ALA A 321 -29.84 -0.58 -16.64
CA ALA A 321 -30.95 -0.59 -17.58
C ALA A 321 -32.17 -1.38 -17.06
N GLU A 322 -31.97 -2.57 -16.46
CA GLU A 322 -33.06 -3.37 -15.86
C GLU A 322 -33.75 -2.63 -14.71
N GLN A 323 -32.96 -1.97 -13.86
CA GLN A 323 -33.48 -1.18 -12.73
C GLN A 323 -34.24 0.06 -13.20
N GLN A 324 -33.75 0.73 -14.25
CA GLN A 324 -34.43 1.88 -14.85
C GLN A 324 -35.73 1.48 -15.57
N ALA A 325 -35.79 0.29 -16.17
CA ALA A 325 -37.05 -0.22 -16.72
C ALA A 325 -38.08 -0.52 -15.63
N SER A 326 -37.61 -0.87 -14.42
CA SER A 326 -38.45 -1.21 -13.27
C SER A 326 -38.79 -0.02 -12.36
N GLY A 327 -38.25 1.18 -12.62
CA GLY A 327 -38.44 2.36 -11.77
C GLY A 327 -38.10 3.69 -12.44
N ASN A 328 -38.65 4.79 -11.92
CA ASN A 328 -38.61 6.09 -12.60
C ASN A 328 -37.28 6.89 -12.49
N GLN A 329 -36.21 6.34 -11.91
CA GLN A 329 -34.95 7.09 -11.72
C GLN A 329 -33.75 6.42 -12.40
N PRO A 330 -32.85 7.21 -13.01
CA PRO A 330 -31.61 6.69 -13.57
C PRO A 330 -30.75 6.04 -12.49
N VAL A 331 -30.17 4.87 -12.79
CA VAL A 331 -29.25 4.16 -11.90
C VAL A 331 -27.82 4.45 -12.35
N ASP A 332 -27.06 5.15 -11.51
CA ASP A 332 -25.66 5.47 -11.75
C ASP A 332 -24.70 4.58 -10.95
N GLY A 333 -23.39 4.78 -11.10
CA GLY A 333 -22.41 3.93 -10.43
C GLY A 333 -22.47 3.98 -8.90
N ALA A 334 -22.94 5.06 -8.28
CA ALA A 334 -23.12 5.13 -6.83
C ALA A 334 -24.31 4.27 -6.37
N ASP A 335 -25.39 4.24 -7.16
CA ASP A 335 -26.49 3.29 -6.95
C ASP A 335 -26.02 1.84 -7.08
N ILE A 336 -25.27 1.50 -8.14
CA ILE A 336 -24.80 0.13 -8.38
C ILE A 336 -23.96 -0.38 -7.21
N VAL A 337 -22.91 0.38 -6.83
CA VAL A 337 -22.00 -0.01 -5.74
C VAL A 337 -22.76 -0.28 -4.45
N THR A 338 -23.68 0.62 -4.08
CA THR A 338 -24.39 0.49 -2.80
C THR A 338 -25.48 -0.57 -2.84
N ARG A 339 -26.24 -0.70 -3.93
CA ARG A 339 -27.31 -1.72 -4.06
C ARG A 339 -26.74 -3.13 -4.10
N VAL A 340 -25.71 -3.36 -4.92
CA VAL A 340 -25.08 -4.68 -5.03
C VAL A 340 -24.43 -5.06 -3.70
N ARG A 341 -23.69 -4.15 -3.05
CA ARG A 341 -23.15 -4.42 -1.70
C ARG A 341 -24.26 -4.75 -0.70
N ASN A 342 -25.34 -3.98 -0.68
CA ASN A 342 -26.43 -4.21 0.26
C ASN A 342 -27.07 -5.60 0.06
N ARG A 343 -27.23 -6.05 -1.20
CA ARG A 343 -27.73 -7.40 -1.50
C ARG A 343 -26.76 -8.50 -1.07
N LEU A 344 -25.45 -8.29 -1.27
CA LEU A 344 -24.42 -9.25 -0.82
C LEU A 344 -24.36 -9.41 0.72
N VAL A 345 -24.68 -8.36 1.48
CA VAL A 345 -24.60 -8.38 2.95
C VAL A 345 -25.96 -8.68 3.61
N HIS A 346 -27.05 -8.23 2.99
CA HIS A 346 -28.40 -8.36 3.51
C HIS A 346 -29.29 -9.01 2.45
N PRO A 347 -29.15 -10.33 2.26
CA PRO A 347 -29.95 -11.03 1.27
C PRO A 347 -31.44 -10.93 1.61
N LYS A 348 -32.27 -10.79 0.57
CA LYS A 348 -33.73 -10.62 0.70
C LYS A 348 -34.53 -11.73 0.06
N GLU A 349 -33.88 -12.56 -0.74
CA GLU A 349 -34.48 -13.62 -1.54
C GLU A 349 -33.60 -14.87 -1.41
N GLU A 350 -34.16 -16.06 -1.64
CA GLU A 350 -33.40 -17.33 -1.55
C GLU A 350 -32.27 -17.40 -2.60
N GLN A 351 -32.48 -16.80 -3.77
CA GLN A 351 -31.45 -16.61 -4.79
C GLN A 351 -31.14 -15.13 -4.93
N GLU A 352 -29.89 -14.76 -4.68
CA GLU A 352 -29.51 -13.35 -4.74
C GLU A 352 -29.47 -12.84 -6.19
N PRO A 353 -30.30 -11.84 -6.55
CA PRO A 353 -30.44 -11.38 -7.94
C PRO A 353 -29.14 -10.82 -8.54
N VAL A 354 -28.18 -10.45 -7.71
CA VAL A 354 -26.88 -9.92 -8.16
C VAL A 354 -26.04 -10.96 -8.91
N TYR A 355 -26.32 -12.25 -8.73
CA TYR A 355 -25.65 -13.34 -9.48
C TYR A 355 -26.37 -13.71 -10.77
N ARG A 356 -27.61 -13.22 -10.99
CA ARG A 356 -28.36 -13.45 -12.23
C ARG A 356 -27.65 -12.81 -13.43
N ILE A 357 -27.11 -11.61 -13.23
CA ILE A 357 -26.36 -10.89 -14.27
C ILE A 357 -24.89 -11.29 -14.16
N LYS A 358 -24.45 -12.16 -15.07
CA LYS A 358 -23.06 -12.63 -15.12
C LYS A 358 -22.09 -11.45 -15.22
N GLY A 359 -21.15 -11.38 -14.27
CA GLY A 359 -20.12 -10.34 -14.21
C GLY A 359 -20.50 -9.09 -13.41
N LEU A 360 -21.74 -8.96 -12.92
CA LEU A 360 -22.17 -7.77 -12.18
C LEU A 360 -21.35 -7.54 -10.90
N VAL A 361 -21.04 -8.61 -10.17
CA VAL A 361 -20.21 -8.54 -8.97
C VAL A 361 -18.79 -8.04 -9.33
N THR A 362 -18.22 -8.52 -10.44
CA THR A 362 -16.92 -8.04 -10.94
C THR A 362 -16.97 -6.56 -11.33
N ASP A 363 -17.95 -6.12 -12.11
CA ASP A 363 -18.10 -4.71 -12.50
C ASP A 363 -18.32 -3.79 -11.29
N THR A 364 -19.08 -4.26 -10.31
CA THR A 364 -19.30 -3.55 -9.04
C THR A 364 -17.99 -3.41 -8.28
N TRP A 365 -17.16 -4.44 -8.22
CA TRP A 365 -15.83 -4.37 -7.62
C TRP A 365 -14.92 -3.37 -8.34
N LEU A 366 -14.89 -3.40 -9.67
CA LEU A 366 -14.12 -2.44 -10.48
C LEU A 366 -14.52 -0.99 -10.19
N LEU A 367 -15.83 -0.71 -10.10
CA LEU A 367 -16.34 0.61 -9.68
C LEU A 367 -15.95 0.97 -8.25
N THR A 368 -16.11 0.02 -7.31
CA THR A 368 -15.84 0.23 -5.89
C THR A 368 -14.38 0.60 -5.65
N ARG A 369 -13.44 -0.17 -6.21
CA ARG A 369 -12.00 0.09 -6.07
C ARG A 369 -11.59 1.40 -6.75
N HIS A 370 -12.22 1.74 -7.89
CA HIS A 370 -11.95 2.97 -8.62
C HIS A 370 -12.38 4.21 -7.82
N TYR A 371 -13.60 4.23 -7.31
CA TYR A 371 -14.12 5.30 -6.47
C TYR A 371 -13.32 5.45 -5.19
N LEU A 372 -12.98 4.34 -4.53
CA LEU A 372 -12.20 4.37 -3.29
C LEU A 372 -10.81 4.97 -3.53
N ALA A 373 -10.08 4.49 -4.54
CA ALA A 373 -8.75 5.03 -4.86
C ALA A 373 -8.81 6.53 -5.18
N LEU A 374 -9.77 6.97 -6.01
CA LEU A 374 -9.90 8.37 -6.37
C LEU A 374 -10.26 9.26 -5.19
N LEU A 375 -11.18 8.84 -4.32
CA LEU A 375 -11.53 9.65 -3.15
C LEU A 375 -10.36 9.78 -2.16
N ILE A 376 -9.53 8.74 -1.99
CA ILE A 376 -8.30 8.82 -1.19
C ILE A 376 -7.33 9.82 -1.83
N LEU A 377 -7.07 9.71 -3.14
CA LEU A 377 -6.20 10.63 -3.86
C LEU A 377 -6.70 12.09 -3.75
N HIS A 378 -8.00 12.30 -3.95
CA HIS A 378 -8.64 13.62 -3.81
C HIS A 378 -8.45 14.19 -2.40
N SER A 379 -8.68 13.38 -1.37
CA SER A 379 -8.53 13.81 0.03
C SER A 379 -7.12 14.28 0.37
N MET A 380 -6.09 13.73 -0.28
CA MET A 380 -4.69 14.12 -0.11
C MET A 380 -4.31 15.34 -0.96
N GLY A 381 -5.15 15.75 -1.91
CA GLY A 381 -4.84 16.81 -2.87
C GLY A 381 -3.95 16.37 -4.03
N TYR A 382 -3.86 15.06 -4.31
CA TYR A 382 -3.09 14.51 -5.42
C TYR A 382 -3.65 14.96 -6.78
N ARG A 383 -2.84 15.45 -7.71
CA ARG A 383 -3.33 16.03 -9.00
C ARG A 383 -2.77 15.39 -10.26
N SER A 384 -1.90 14.39 -10.14
CA SER A 384 -1.19 13.79 -11.28
C SER A 384 -2.03 12.74 -12.01
N SER A 385 -1.37 12.00 -12.90
CA SER A 385 -1.98 10.94 -13.69
C SER A 385 -2.29 9.68 -12.87
N TYR A 386 -3.33 8.93 -13.26
CA TYR A 386 -3.66 7.64 -12.65
C TYR A 386 -4.21 6.67 -13.70
N ARG A 387 -4.13 5.36 -13.40
CA ARG A 387 -4.74 4.29 -14.19
C ARG A 387 -6.22 4.14 -13.83
N ASP A 388 -7.06 4.05 -14.84
CA ASP A 388 -8.50 3.85 -14.64
C ASP A 388 -8.81 2.44 -14.12
N LEU A 389 -8.96 2.32 -12.79
CA LEU A 389 -9.27 1.05 -12.15
C LEU A 389 -10.66 0.47 -12.47
N SER A 390 -11.55 1.23 -13.12
CA SER A 390 -12.85 0.69 -13.57
C SER A 390 -12.71 -0.14 -14.86
N ARG A 391 -11.53 -0.12 -15.50
CA ARG A 391 -11.25 -0.84 -16.75
C ARG A 391 -10.28 -1.99 -16.51
N THR A 392 -10.54 -3.09 -17.19
CA THR A 392 -9.63 -4.25 -17.29
C THR A 392 -8.93 -4.32 -18.65
N ASN A 393 -9.53 -3.70 -19.68
CA ASN A 393 -9.01 -3.63 -21.03
C ASN A 393 -8.40 -2.24 -21.31
N GLY A 394 -7.12 -2.22 -21.66
CA GLY A 394 -6.38 -0.99 -21.97
C GLY A 394 -4.91 -1.29 -22.30
N TRP A 395 -4.21 -0.29 -22.82
CA TRP A 395 -2.79 -0.41 -23.13
C TRP A 395 -1.95 -0.32 -21.85
N VAL A 396 -0.81 -1.03 -21.83
CA VAL A 396 0.17 -0.87 -20.75
C VAL A 396 0.64 0.58 -20.74
N GLY A 397 0.47 1.27 -19.61
CA GLY A 397 0.80 2.69 -19.48
C GLY A 397 -0.33 3.67 -19.80
N GLU A 398 -1.53 3.19 -20.13
CA GLU A 398 -2.69 4.07 -20.30
C GLU A 398 -3.06 4.72 -18.94
N THR A 399 -2.70 5.99 -18.79
CA THR A 399 -3.06 6.85 -17.66
C THR A 399 -3.88 8.05 -18.12
N LYS A 400 -4.60 8.67 -17.20
CA LYS A 400 -5.34 9.92 -17.43
C LYS A 400 -5.16 10.85 -16.23
N PRO A 401 -5.25 12.17 -16.40
CA PRO A 401 -5.15 13.10 -15.28
C PRO A 401 -6.27 12.86 -14.26
N ALA A 402 -5.98 13.15 -12.98
CA ALA A 402 -7.00 13.17 -11.94
C ALA A 402 -8.18 14.09 -12.34
N PRO A 403 -9.45 13.72 -12.07
CA PRO A 403 -10.61 14.49 -12.52
C PRO A 403 -10.62 15.97 -12.07
N TRP A 404 -10.01 16.26 -10.92
CA TRP A 404 -9.91 17.59 -10.33
C TRP A 404 -8.59 18.32 -10.66
N ALA A 405 -7.73 17.76 -11.52
CA ALA A 405 -6.43 18.34 -11.84
C ALA A 405 -6.54 19.75 -12.45
N THR A 406 -7.61 20.02 -13.21
CA THR A 406 -7.83 21.28 -13.95
C THR A 406 -8.61 22.35 -13.18
N GLY A 407 -8.97 22.13 -11.92
CA GLY A 407 -9.57 23.16 -11.05
C GLY A 407 -8.50 24.06 -10.42
N GLN A 408 -8.63 25.38 -10.58
CA GLN A 408 -7.65 26.40 -10.14
C GLN A 408 -7.11 26.18 -8.71
N ARG A 409 -5.82 26.48 -8.52
CA ARG A 409 -5.24 26.75 -7.20
C ARG A 409 -6.01 27.93 -6.61
N GLN A 410 -6.76 27.72 -5.53
CA GLN A 410 -7.10 28.79 -4.60
C GLN A 410 -6.16 28.72 -3.42
#